data_AF-A0A194S3Q6-F1
#
_entry.id   AF-A0A194S3Q6-F1
#
_cell.length_a   1.000
_cell.length_b   1.000
_cell.length_c   1.000
_cell.angle_alpha   90.00
_cell.angle_beta   90.00
_cell.angle_gamma   90.00
#
_symmetry.space_group_name_H-M   'P 1'
#
loop_
_entity.id
_entity.type
_entity.pdbx_description
1 polymer ?
#
loop_
_entity_poly.entity_id
_entity_poly.type
_entity_poly.pdbx_seq_one_letter_code
_entity_poly.pdbx_strand_id
1 'polypeptide(L)'
;MTASSQRPPPPPPPPALADLRSKAHDTLASLQPAQFSVRAWSRAAQTAFDHADQAWHRGRTNNDHHQVASAFLEYKRAAGILQIIMKHPQYKDVVAARSDDYFAVARLKELVTGAKASQDQVVAWLEQREATMSDPSTATKADSNPLIGPRADASSSRPSPHKSPSFPTATLADRLAKLRASGMPDVVDAAVTATCSLLAFYCAHHVATT
;
A
#
# COMPACT_ATOMS: atom_id res chain seq x y z
N MET A 1 51.32 12.71 3.80
CA MET A 1 50.30 11.87 3.14
C MET A 1 48.95 12.25 3.73
N THR A 2 48.27 13.21 3.11
CA THR A 2 46.95 13.70 3.55
C THR A 2 45.88 12.79 2.96
N ALA A 3 45.20 12.03 3.81
CA ALA A 3 44.03 11.25 3.43
C ALA A 3 42.92 12.24 3.04
N SER A 4 42.56 12.26 1.76
CA SER A 4 41.36 12.95 1.28
C SER A 4 40.14 12.31 1.92
N SER A 5 39.60 12.96 2.96
CA SER A 5 38.26 12.68 3.48
C SER A 5 37.23 13.05 2.40
N GLN A 6 37.01 12.13 1.47
CA GLN A 6 35.97 12.26 0.47
C GLN A 6 34.64 12.01 1.18
N ARG A 7 33.90 13.09 1.45
CA ARG A 7 32.55 13.02 2.00
C ARG A 7 31.70 12.11 1.10
N PRO A 8 31.03 11.09 1.63
CA PRO A 8 30.18 10.23 0.81
C PRO A 8 29.13 11.11 0.10
N PRO A 9 28.84 10.83 -1.18
CA PRO A 9 27.83 11.58 -1.91
C PRO A 9 26.50 11.51 -1.16
N PRO A 10 25.69 12.59 -1.17
CA PRO A 10 24.38 12.55 -0.55
C PRO A 10 23.57 11.40 -1.15
N PRO A 11 22.74 10.72 -0.33
CA PRO A 11 21.90 9.64 -0.83
C PRO A 11 21.00 10.17 -1.96
N PRO A 12 20.74 9.36 -3.00
CA PRO A 12 19.90 9.77 -4.10
C PRO A 12 18.50 10.14 -3.59
N PRO A 13 17.85 11.16 -4.18
CA PRO A 13 16.49 11.50 -3.81
C PRO A 13 15.58 10.30 -4.06
N PRO A 14 14.53 10.12 -3.23
CA PRO A 14 13.57 9.06 -3.44
C PRO A 14 12.88 9.26 -4.81
N PRO A 15 12.51 8.17 -5.49
CA PRO A 15 11.85 8.24 -6.79
C PRO A 15 10.46 8.87 -6.64
N ALA A 16 10.11 9.81 -7.53
CA ALA A 16 8.79 10.41 -7.55
C ALA A 16 7.73 9.41 -8.06
N LEU A 17 6.51 9.51 -7.53
CA LEU A 17 5.41 8.60 -7.78
C LEU A 17 4.93 8.71 -9.22
N ALA A 18 5.01 9.91 -9.80
CA ALA A 18 4.77 10.12 -11.23
C ALA A 18 5.76 9.30 -12.09
N ASP A 19 7.05 9.32 -11.74
CA ASP A 19 8.08 8.55 -12.44
C ASP A 19 7.87 7.05 -12.26
N LEU A 20 7.48 6.61 -11.05
CA LEU A 20 7.15 5.22 -10.78
C LEU A 20 5.93 4.75 -11.59
N ARG A 21 4.90 5.59 -11.74
CA ARG A 21 3.72 5.32 -12.58
C ARG A 21 4.10 5.19 -14.05
N SER A 22 4.94 6.10 -14.57
CA SER A 22 5.46 6.03 -15.94
C SER A 22 6.27 4.75 -16.15
N LYS A 23 7.23 4.48 -15.26
CA LYS A 23 8.09 3.29 -15.32
C LYS A 23 7.29 1.99 -15.28
N ALA A 24 6.26 1.92 -14.44
CA ALA A 24 5.36 0.76 -14.39
C ALA A 24 4.63 0.57 -15.73
N HIS A 25 4.16 1.66 -16.34
CA HIS A 25 3.51 1.62 -17.64
C HIS A 25 4.46 1.16 -18.74
N ASP A 26 5.66 1.74 -18.83
CA ASP A 26 6.66 1.40 -19.84
C ASP A 26 7.11 -0.06 -19.74
N THR A 27 7.32 -0.54 -18.51
CA THR A 27 7.68 -1.94 -18.25
C THR A 27 6.59 -2.89 -18.75
N LEU A 28 5.32 -2.56 -18.50
CA LEU A 28 4.18 -3.37 -18.94
C LEU A 28 3.95 -3.28 -20.45
N ALA A 29 4.17 -2.11 -21.06
CA ALA A 29 4.03 -1.90 -22.50
C ALA A 29 5.04 -2.72 -23.32
N SER A 30 6.20 -3.02 -22.74
CA SER A 30 7.21 -3.87 -23.37
C SER A 30 6.83 -5.36 -23.45
N LEU A 31 5.84 -5.80 -22.67
CA LEU A 31 5.44 -7.21 -22.60
C LEU A 31 4.57 -7.60 -23.80
N GLN A 32 4.92 -8.71 -24.44
CA GLN A 32 4.16 -9.25 -25.57
C GLN A 32 3.23 -10.38 -25.11
N PRO A 33 1.89 -10.22 -25.14
CA PRO A 33 0.97 -11.20 -24.58
C PRO A 33 1.17 -12.63 -25.09
N ALA A 34 1.37 -12.80 -26.40
CA ALA A 34 1.50 -14.10 -27.05
C ALA A 34 2.92 -14.73 -26.95
N GLN A 35 3.87 -14.05 -26.31
CA GLN A 35 5.26 -14.54 -26.21
C GLN A 35 5.38 -15.76 -25.30
N PHE A 36 4.54 -15.85 -24.28
CA PHE A 36 4.59 -16.92 -23.28
C PHE A 36 3.21 -17.52 -23.06
N SER A 37 3.18 -18.79 -22.64
CA SER A 37 1.93 -19.48 -22.31
C SER A 37 1.25 -18.85 -21.08
N VAL A 38 -0.05 -19.10 -20.93
CA VAL A 38 -0.83 -18.70 -19.74
C VAL A 38 -0.13 -19.16 -18.45
N ARG A 39 0.35 -20.41 -18.40
CA ARG A 39 1.10 -20.95 -17.26
C ARG A 39 2.35 -20.13 -16.91
N ALA A 40 3.15 -19.79 -17.92
CA ALA A 40 4.38 -19.03 -17.72
C ALA A 40 4.07 -17.62 -17.19
N TRP A 41 3.05 -16.97 -17.76
CA TRP A 41 2.57 -15.69 -17.25
C TRP A 41 2.03 -15.76 -15.82
N SER A 42 1.27 -16.79 -15.47
CA SER A 42 0.75 -16.98 -14.12
C SER A 42 1.88 -17.09 -13.09
N ARG A 43 2.95 -17.84 -13.41
CA ARG A 43 4.13 -17.95 -12.54
C ARG A 43 4.88 -16.63 -12.41
N ALA A 44 5.04 -15.90 -13.51
CA ALA A 44 5.68 -14.58 -13.49
C ALA A 44 4.90 -13.58 -12.63
N ALA A 45 3.57 -13.55 -12.76
CA ALA A 45 2.71 -12.70 -11.95
C ALA A 45 2.74 -13.06 -10.46
N GLN A 46 2.73 -14.35 -10.13
CA GLN A 46 2.87 -14.82 -8.75
C GLN A 46 4.21 -14.38 -8.16
N THR A 47 5.30 -14.57 -8.89
CA THR A 47 6.65 -14.16 -8.45
C THR A 47 6.72 -12.65 -8.22
N ALA A 48 6.14 -11.85 -9.13
CA ALA A 48 6.04 -10.40 -8.97
C ALA A 48 5.23 -10.02 -7.72
N PHE A 49 4.10 -10.70 -7.48
CA PHE A 49 3.29 -10.47 -6.29
C PHE A 49 4.05 -10.78 -4.99
N ASP A 50 4.71 -11.95 -4.92
CA ASP A 50 5.47 -12.37 -3.74
C ASP A 50 6.64 -11.40 -3.46
N HIS A 51 7.30 -10.94 -4.52
CA HIS A 51 8.35 -9.91 -4.41
C HIS A 51 7.78 -8.57 -3.93
N ALA A 52 6.63 -8.15 -4.44
CA ALA A 52 5.97 -6.91 -4.04
C ALA A 52 5.64 -6.93 -2.55
N ASP A 53 5.06 -8.04 -2.08
CA ASP A 53 4.65 -8.19 -0.69
C ASP A 53 5.87 -8.19 0.25
N GLN A 54 6.92 -8.92 -0.09
CA GLN A 54 8.17 -8.91 0.68
C GLN A 54 8.85 -7.52 0.68
N ALA A 55 8.86 -6.83 -0.46
CA ALA A 55 9.44 -5.49 -0.58
C ALA A 55 8.64 -4.47 0.22
N TRP A 56 7.31 -4.57 0.24
CA TRP A 56 6.44 -3.71 1.03
C TRP A 56 6.70 -3.87 2.53
N HIS A 57 6.69 -5.10 3.03
CA HIS A 57 6.91 -5.37 4.46
C HIS A 57 8.30 -4.92 4.91
N ARG A 58 9.35 -5.20 4.11
CA ARG A 58 10.72 -4.76 4.41
C ARG A 58 10.87 -3.25 4.32
N GLY A 59 10.34 -2.64 3.26
CA GLY A 59 10.43 -1.20 3.04
C GLY A 59 9.71 -0.41 4.12
N ARG A 60 8.52 -0.85 4.53
CA ARG A 60 7.78 -0.23 5.64
C ARG A 60 8.52 -0.37 6.97
N THR A 61 9.02 -1.56 7.28
CA THR A 61 9.71 -1.82 8.55
C THR A 61 11.02 -1.03 8.67
N ASN A 62 11.79 -0.98 7.58
CA ASN A 62 13.10 -0.33 7.55
C ASN A 62 13.04 1.14 7.12
N ASN A 63 11.83 1.64 6.84
CA ASN A 63 11.62 2.98 6.29
C ASN A 63 12.41 3.24 4.98
N ASP A 64 12.62 2.20 4.17
CA ASP A 64 13.41 2.20 2.95
C ASP A 64 12.55 2.52 1.72
N HIS A 65 12.80 3.70 1.14
CA HIS A 65 12.09 4.22 -0.02
C HIS A 65 12.26 3.36 -1.27
N HIS A 66 13.44 2.79 -1.49
CA HIS A 66 13.69 2.00 -2.69
C HIS A 66 12.92 0.69 -2.64
N GLN A 67 12.76 0.10 -1.45
CA GLN A 67 11.95 -1.09 -1.25
C GLN A 67 10.45 -0.81 -1.43
N VAL A 68 9.94 0.30 -0.89
CA VAL A 68 8.52 0.68 -1.09
C VAL A 68 8.25 1.02 -2.57
N ALA A 69 9.18 1.69 -3.25
CA ALA A 69 9.09 1.93 -4.69
C ALA A 69 9.13 0.63 -5.50
N SER A 70 9.99 -0.33 -5.12
CA SER A 70 10.02 -1.66 -5.73
C SER A 70 8.70 -2.40 -5.53
N ALA A 71 8.11 -2.32 -4.33
CA ALA A 71 6.82 -2.93 -4.03
C ALA A 71 5.71 -2.35 -4.93
N PHE A 72 5.69 -1.03 -5.12
CA PHE A 72 4.76 -0.38 -6.04
C PHE A 72 4.87 -0.94 -7.46
N LEU A 73 6.09 -0.98 -8.00
CA LEU A 73 6.33 -1.45 -9.37
C LEU A 73 5.92 -2.91 -9.54
N GLU A 74 6.26 -3.78 -8.60
CA GLU A 74 5.95 -5.21 -8.68
C GLU A 74 4.46 -5.52 -8.47
N TYR A 75 3.75 -4.79 -7.60
CA TYR A 75 2.29 -4.90 -7.53
C TYR A 75 1.63 -4.50 -8.85
N LYS A 76 2.08 -3.40 -9.48
CA LYS A 76 1.59 -2.98 -10.80
C LYS A 76 1.92 -4.03 -11.86
N ARG A 77 3.12 -4.62 -11.80
CA ARG A 77 3.54 -5.68 -12.72
C ARG A 77 2.65 -6.92 -12.60
N ALA A 78 2.41 -7.41 -11.39
CA ALA A 78 1.54 -8.57 -11.14
C ALA A 78 0.12 -8.33 -11.67
N ALA A 79 -0.45 -7.16 -11.38
CA ALA A 79 -1.77 -6.77 -11.89
C ALA A 79 -1.79 -6.65 -13.43
N GLY A 80 -0.75 -6.08 -14.02
CA GLY A 80 -0.63 -5.96 -15.47
C GLY A 80 -0.49 -7.32 -16.17
N ILE A 81 0.30 -8.23 -15.63
CA ILE A 81 0.43 -9.60 -16.17
C ILE A 81 -0.91 -10.35 -16.04
N LEU A 82 -1.66 -10.19 -14.95
CA LEU A 82 -3.00 -10.76 -14.84
C LEU A 82 -3.93 -10.26 -15.97
N GLN A 83 -3.87 -8.98 -16.31
CA GLN A 83 -4.64 -8.43 -17.45
C GLN A 83 -4.17 -9.01 -18.80
N ILE A 84 -2.87 -9.26 -18.97
CA ILE A 84 -2.31 -9.93 -20.15
C ILE A 84 -2.88 -11.36 -20.25
N ILE A 85 -2.86 -12.12 -19.15
CA ILE A 85 -3.40 -13.49 -19.10
C ILE A 85 -4.87 -13.51 -19.49
N MET A 86 -5.68 -12.62 -18.92
CA MET A 86 -7.12 -12.57 -19.19
C MET A 86 -7.46 -12.25 -20.66
N LYS A 87 -6.52 -11.61 -21.38
CA LYS A 87 -6.64 -11.29 -22.81
C LYS A 87 -5.90 -12.29 -23.70
N HIS A 88 -5.25 -13.30 -23.13
CA HIS A 88 -4.44 -14.26 -23.87
C HIS A 88 -5.33 -15.14 -24.76
N PRO A 89 -4.95 -15.42 -26.03
CA PRO A 89 -5.77 -16.22 -26.94
C PRO A 89 -6.18 -17.58 -26.39
N GLN A 90 -5.25 -18.27 -25.73
CA GLN A 90 -5.47 -19.60 -25.11
C GLN A 90 -6.25 -19.55 -23.79
N TYR A 91 -6.55 -18.37 -23.24
CA TYR A 91 -7.20 -18.27 -21.93
C TYR A 91 -8.61 -18.88 -21.94
N LYS A 92 -9.34 -18.75 -23.06
CA LYS A 92 -10.67 -19.36 -23.21
C LYS A 92 -10.61 -20.88 -23.11
N ASP A 93 -9.61 -21.50 -23.70
CA ASP A 93 -9.41 -22.95 -23.68
C ASP A 93 -9.05 -23.42 -22.25
N VAL A 94 -8.19 -22.67 -21.56
CA VAL A 94 -7.83 -22.91 -20.16
C VAL A 94 -9.06 -22.88 -19.24
N VAL A 95 -9.95 -21.90 -19.43
CA VAL A 95 -11.21 -21.76 -18.68
C VAL A 95 -12.17 -22.90 -19.00
N ALA A 96 -12.36 -23.22 -20.28
CA ALA A 96 -13.27 -24.28 -20.72
C ALA A 96 -12.83 -25.65 -20.18
N ALA A 97 -11.54 -25.95 -20.21
CA ALA A 97 -10.98 -27.20 -19.73
C ALA A 97 -10.90 -27.29 -18.19
N ARG A 98 -11.08 -26.18 -17.45
CA ARG A 98 -10.83 -26.10 -16.00
C ARG A 98 -9.49 -26.73 -15.59
N SER A 99 -8.48 -26.51 -16.41
CA SER A 99 -7.13 -27.06 -16.20
C SER A 99 -6.48 -26.50 -14.93
N ASP A 100 -5.36 -27.08 -14.48
CA ASP A 100 -4.58 -26.54 -13.35
C ASP A 100 -4.21 -25.06 -13.54
N ASP A 101 -4.00 -24.64 -14.79
CA ASP A 101 -3.68 -23.26 -15.14
C ASP A 101 -4.85 -22.32 -14.83
N TYR A 102 -6.10 -22.79 -14.95
CA TYR A 102 -7.28 -22.02 -14.56
C TYR A 102 -7.28 -21.72 -13.07
N PHE A 103 -7.03 -22.73 -12.23
CA PHE A 103 -6.97 -22.54 -10.77
C PHE A 103 -5.80 -21.66 -10.35
N ALA A 104 -4.65 -21.76 -11.04
CA ALA A 104 -3.52 -20.86 -10.82
C ALA A 104 -3.90 -19.39 -11.11
N VAL A 105 -4.61 -19.12 -12.21
CA VAL A 105 -5.08 -17.77 -12.56
C VAL A 105 -6.16 -17.28 -11.59
N ALA A 106 -7.07 -18.15 -11.16
CA ALA A 106 -8.11 -17.81 -10.19
C ALA A 106 -7.49 -17.38 -8.84
N ARG A 107 -6.54 -18.15 -8.32
CA ARG A 107 -5.79 -17.80 -7.11
C ARG A 107 -5.02 -16.49 -7.27
N LEU A 108 -4.35 -16.31 -8.40
CA LEU A 108 -3.64 -15.05 -8.68
C LEU A 108 -4.59 -13.85 -8.67
N LYS A 109 -5.79 -14.00 -9.24
CA LYS A 109 -6.82 -12.95 -9.22
C LYS A 109 -7.25 -12.63 -7.79
N GLU A 110 -7.45 -13.62 -6.93
CA GLU A 110 -7.76 -13.40 -5.51
C GLU A 110 -6.63 -12.66 -4.80
N LEU A 111 -5.37 -13.02 -5.03
CA LEU A 111 -4.21 -12.34 -4.44
C LEU A 111 -4.12 -10.88 -4.88
N VAL A 112 -4.18 -10.62 -6.19
CA VAL A 112 -4.07 -9.26 -6.74
C VAL A 112 -5.23 -8.37 -6.28
N THR A 113 -6.45 -8.92 -6.20
CA THR A 113 -7.63 -8.16 -5.75
C THR A 113 -7.65 -7.97 -4.23
N GLY A 114 -7.25 -8.99 -3.46
CA GLY A 114 -7.11 -8.92 -2.00
C GLY A 114 -6.03 -7.94 -1.55
N ALA A 115 -4.95 -7.81 -2.32
CA ALA A 115 -3.86 -6.87 -2.03
C ALA A 115 -4.19 -5.40 -2.37
N LYS A 116 -5.42 -5.07 -2.79
CA LYS A 116 -5.82 -3.69 -3.07
C LYS A 116 -5.53 -2.75 -1.90
N ALA A 117 -5.86 -3.19 -0.67
CA ALA A 117 -5.58 -2.40 0.52
C ALA A 117 -4.08 -2.14 0.73
N SER A 118 -3.22 -3.14 0.50
CA SER A 118 -1.76 -2.98 0.57
C SER A 118 -1.24 -2.03 -0.50
N GLN A 119 -1.77 -2.12 -1.72
CA GLN A 119 -1.41 -1.19 -2.80
C GLN A 119 -1.78 0.25 -2.49
N ASP A 120 -2.98 0.48 -1.94
CA ASP A 120 -3.42 1.82 -1.54
C ASP A 120 -2.53 2.38 -0.40
N GLN A 121 -2.11 1.53 0.54
CA GLN A 121 -1.15 1.92 1.59
C GLN A 121 0.23 2.27 1.04
N VAL A 122 0.73 1.51 0.06
CA VAL A 122 2.01 1.81 -0.62
C VAL A 122 1.95 3.19 -1.28
N VAL A 123 0.85 3.48 -1.99
CA VAL A 123 0.64 4.78 -2.66
C VAL A 123 0.59 5.90 -1.63
N ALA A 124 -0.24 5.77 -0.60
CA ALA A 124 -0.36 6.79 0.45
C ALA A 124 0.98 7.06 1.16
N TRP A 125 1.78 6.02 1.39
CA TRP A 125 3.11 6.15 1.97
C TRP A 125 4.05 6.97 1.07
N LEU A 126 4.03 6.72 -0.24
CA LEU A 126 4.84 7.46 -1.22
C LEU A 126 4.38 8.93 -1.33
N GLU A 127 3.07 9.18 -1.38
CA GLU A 127 2.50 10.53 -1.46
C GLU A 127 2.84 11.37 -0.21
N GLN A 128 2.74 10.78 0.99
CA GLN A 128 3.10 11.46 2.23
C GLN A 128 4.59 11.86 2.25
N ARG A 129 5.47 11.00 1.74
CA ARG A 129 6.91 11.28 1.66
C ARG A 129 7.23 12.40 0.68
N GLU A 130 6.62 12.38 -0.50
CA GLU A 130 6.79 13.45 -1.50
C GLU A 130 6.31 14.80 -0.99
N ALA A 131 5.16 14.83 -0.31
CA ALA A 131 4.64 16.04 0.32
C ALA A 131 5.60 16.59 1.39
N THR A 132 6.23 15.71 2.17
CA THR A 132 7.19 16.10 3.22
C THR A 132 8.47 16.73 2.63
N MET A 133 8.90 16.32 1.44
CA MET A 133 10.09 16.88 0.77
C MET A 133 9.79 18.11 -0.07
N SER A 134 8.56 18.26 -0.58
CA SER A 134 8.16 19.37 -1.43
C SER A 134 7.79 20.63 -0.66
N ASP A 135 7.67 20.56 0.67
CA ASP A 135 7.40 21.72 1.52
C ASP A 135 8.71 22.35 2.05
N PRO A 136 9.19 23.47 1.46
CA PRO A 136 10.37 24.18 1.96
C PRO A 136 10.19 24.76 3.37
N SER A 137 8.97 24.73 3.93
CA SER A 137 8.63 25.32 5.22
C SER A 137 8.95 24.41 6.42
N THR A 138 9.31 23.15 6.19
CA THR A 138 9.65 22.20 7.26
C THR A 138 11.16 22.04 7.50
N ALA A 139 12.00 22.62 6.63
CA ALA A 139 13.46 22.59 6.78
C ALA A 139 14.02 23.55 7.86
N THR A 140 13.18 24.38 8.50
CA THR A 140 13.63 25.44 9.43
C THR A 140 13.03 25.36 10.84
N LYS A 141 12.53 24.20 11.27
CA LYS A 141 12.02 24.00 12.65
C LYS A 141 12.69 22.84 13.38
N ALA A 142 14.02 22.76 13.26
CA ALA A 142 14.84 21.91 14.11
C ALA A 142 16.04 22.70 14.64
N ASP A 143 15.80 23.89 15.18
CA ASP A 143 16.71 24.54 16.15
C ASP A 143 16.00 25.71 16.82
N SER A 144 15.34 25.45 17.94
CA SER A 144 14.91 26.49 18.89
C SER A 144 14.77 25.87 20.27
N ASN A 145 15.91 25.75 20.94
CA ASN A 145 16.02 25.55 22.37
C ASN A 145 15.30 26.72 23.10
N PRO A 146 14.49 26.50 24.16
CA PRO A 146 13.75 27.57 24.82
C PRO A 146 14.60 28.21 25.93
N LEU A 147 14.97 29.48 25.78
CA LEU A 147 15.56 30.25 26.88
C LEU A 147 15.12 31.73 26.85
N ILE A 148 14.08 32.01 27.64
CA ILE A 148 13.88 33.16 28.55
C ILE A 148 14.17 34.58 28.01
N GLY A 149 13.13 35.43 27.96
CA GLY A 149 13.28 36.90 27.96
C GLY A 149 11.98 37.69 27.65
N PRO A 150 11.42 38.47 28.58
CA PRO A 150 10.07 39.09 28.47
C PRO A 150 10.08 40.60 28.14
N ARG A 151 8.88 41.13 27.80
CA ARG A 151 8.40 42.54 27.62
C ARG A 151 8.18 42.97 26.16
N ALA A 152 7.21 43.81 25.81
CA ALA A 152 6.00 44.31 26.48
C ALA A 152 5.12 44.97 25.39
N ASP A 153 3.81 44.85 25.58
CA ASP A 153 2.74 45.82 25.32
C ASP A 153 2.78 46.73 24.07
N ALA A 154 1.78 46.52 23.20
CA ALA A 154 0.95 47.61 22.70
C ALA A 154 -0.51 47.15 22.71
N SER A 155 -1.25 47.64 23.69
CA SER A 155 -2.68 47.43 23.91
C SER A 155 -3.50 48.53 23.22
N SER A 156 -4.70 48.20 22.72
CA SER A 156 -5.86 49.07 22.38
C SER A 156 -6.52 48.55 21.10
N SER A 157 -7.82 48.28 20.98
CA SER A 157 -8.97 48.42 21.86
C SER A 157 -10.03 47.40 21.41
N ARG A 158 -10.75 46.83 22.38
CA ARG A 158 -11.93 45.99 22.17
C ARG A 158 -13.17 46.89 22.15
N PRO A 159 -14.19 46.58 21.36
CA PRO A 159 -15.50 46.31 21.95
C PRO A 159 -16.04 44.92 21.57
N SER A 160 -16.87 44.38 22.45
CA SER A 160 -17.42 43.01 22.42
C SER A 160 -18.68 42.88 21.52
N PRO A 161 -19.39 41.74 21.47
CA PRO A 161 -19.54 40.91 20.27
C PRO A 161 -20.98 40.86 19.74
N HIS A 162 -21.18 40.80 18.42
CA HIS A 162 -22.51 40.45 17.89
C HIS A 162 -22.50 39.50 16.69
N LYS A 163 -23.21 38.39 16.92
CA LYS A 163 -23.97 37.53 16.00
C LYS A 163 -23.21 36.68 14.98
N SER A 164 -22.97 35.44 15.40
CA SER A 164 -22.84 34.27 14.54
C SER A 164 -24.06 34.11 13.61
N PRO A 165 -23.87 33.84 12.31
CA PRO A 165 -24.73 32.91 11.60
C PRO A 165 -24.27 31.49 11.97
N SER A 166 -25.14 30.77 12.69
CA SER A 166 -25.00 29.33 12.95
C SER A 166 -24.98 28.57 11.63
N PHE A 167 -23.81 28.13 11.20
CA PHE A 167 -23.69 26.98 10.31
C PHE A 167 -23.55 25.73 11.17
N PRO A 168 -24.31 24.66 10.92
CA PRO A 168 -24.27 23.47 11.74
C PRO A 168 -22.92 22.78 11.52
N THR A 169 -21.98 23.03 12.43
CA THR A 169 -20.77 22.22 12.56
C THR A 169 -21.19 20.96 13.30
N ALA A 170 -21.83 20.03 12.57
CA ALA A 170 -22.07 18.69 13.08
C ALA A 170 -20.69 18.09 13.37
N THR A 171 -20.33 18.07 14.65
CA THR A 171 -19.11 17.40 15.12
C THR A 171 -19.19 15.93 14.77
N LEU A 172 -18.04 15.29 14.55
CA LEU A 172 -17.95 13.87 14.20
C LEU A 172 -18.71 12.99 15.23
N ALA A 173 -18.75 13.42 16.49
CA ALA A 173 -19.53 12.81 17.56
C ALA A 173 -21.05 12.80 17.27
N ASP A 174 -21.59 13.87 16.68
CA ASP A 174 -23.01 13.99 16.34
C ASP A 174 -23.38 13.12 15.12
N ARG A 175 -22.44 12.96 14.17
CA ARG A 175 -22.57 11.99 13.06
C ARG A 175 -22.56 10.54 13.55
N LEU A 176 -21.76 10.22 14.57
CA LEU A 176 -21.73 8.88 15.17
C LEU A 176 -22.97 8.58 16.03
N ALA A 177 -23.52 9.59 16.71
CA ALA A 177 -24.79 9.44 17.44
C ALA A 177 -25.96 9.20 16.49
N LYS A 178 -25.99 9.88 15.33
CA LYS A 178 -27.04 9.71 14.32
C LYS A 178 -26.99 8.36 13.59
N LEU A 179 -25.79 7.76 13.48
CA LEU A 179 -25.60 6.39 12.99
C LEU A 179 -26.06 5.32 13.99
N ARG A 180 -25.98 5.58 15.30
CA ARG A 180 -26.54 4.67 16.32
C ARG A 180 -28.06 4.79 16.45
N ALA A 181 -28.61 5.99 16.22
CA ALA A 181 -30.06 6.22 16.27
C ALA A 181 -30.82 5.69 15.03
N SER A 182 -30.13 5.36 13.93
CA SER A 182 -30.76 4.86 12.70
C SER A 182 -31.01 3.34 12.67
N GLY A 183 -30.98 2.67 13.84
CA GLY A 183 -31.54 1.34 14.05
C GLY A 183 -31.30 0.34 12.91
N MET A 184 -30.07 -0.16 12.79
CA MET A 184 -29.82 -1.42 12.09
C MET A 184 -29.58 -2.49 13.15
N PRO A 185 -30.38 -3.57 13.18
CA PRO A 185 -30.25 -4.62 14.18
C PRO A 185 -28.90 -5.34 14.05
N ASP A 186 -28.34 -5.64 15.23
CA ASP A 186 -27.24 -6.58 15.47
C ASP A 186 -27.29 -7.79 14.53
N VAL A 187 -26.26 -7.94 13.69
CA VAL A 187 -25.83 -9.24 13.19
C VAL A 187 -24.32 -9.31 13.37
N VAL A 188 -23.90 -9.35 14.63
CA VAL A 188 -22.60 -9.88 15.03
C VAL A 188 -22.91 -10.95 16.07
N ASP A 189 -23.06 -12.20 15.62
CA ASP A 189 -22.40 -13.37 16.20
C ASP A 189 -22.88 -14.66 15.53
N ALA A 190 -22.17 -15.07 14.47
CA ALA A 190 -22.13 -16.46 14.02
C ALA A 190 -21.05 -16.62 12.94
N ALA A 191 -19.77 -16.71 13.36
CA ALA A 191 -18.72 -17.50 12.69
C ALA A 191 -17.30 -17.22 13.25
N VAL A 192 -17.12 -17.20 14.57
CA VAL A 192 -15.79 -17.37 15.21
C VAL A 192 -15.86 -18.54 16.18
N THR A 193 -16.27 -19.72 15.70
CA THR A 193 -16.02 -21.00 16.41
C THR A 193 -16.05 -22.20 15.46
N ALA A 194 -15.25 -22.20 14.39
CA ALA A 194 -15.01 -23.42 13.63
C ALA A 194 -13.74 -23.31 12.77
N THR A 195 -12.56 -23.31 13.41
CA THR A 195 -11.31 -23.84 12.80
C THR A 195 -10.20 -23.97 13.84
N CYS A 196 -10.55 -24.44 15.04
CA CYS A 196 -9.58 -25.00 15.99
C CYS A 196 -9.78 -26.51 16.01
N SER A 197 -9.52 -27.20 14.88
CA SER A 197 -9.50 -28.68 14.81
C SER A 197 -8.79 -29.28 13.58
N LEU A 198 -8.24 -28.50 12.63
CA LEU A 198 -7.54 -29.06 11.47
C LEU A 198 -6.00 -29.05 11.56
N LEU A 199 -5.43 -28.56 12.66
CA LEU A 199 -3.99 -28.64 12.94
C LEU A 199 -3.59 -29.88 13.75
N ALA A 200 -4.54 -30.74 14.14
CA ALA A 200 -4.25 -32.00 14.85
C ALA A 200 -4.17 -33.24 13.93
N PHE A 201 -4.65 -33.18 12.69
CA PHE A 201 -4.67 -34.36 11.79
C PHE A 201 -3.44 -34.50 10.90
N TYR A 202 -2.63 -33.44 10.72
CA TYR A 202 -1.45 -33.50 9.85
C TYR A 202 -0.14 -33.88 10.56
N CYS A 203 -0.12 -33.91 11.90
CA CYS A 203 1.04 -34.39 12.66
C CYS A 203 1.01 -35.90 12.97
N ALA A 204 -0.10 -36.60 12.70
CA ALA A 204 -0.23 -38.03 13.00
C ALA A 204 0.07 -38.96 11.81
N HIS A 205 0.18 -38.44 10.58
CA HIS A 205 0.36 -39.28 9.38
C HIS A 205 1.79 -39.37 8.83
N HIS A 206 2.76 -38.70 9.45
CA HIS A 206 4.16 -38.69 8.98
C HIS A 206 5.14 -39.52 9.82
N VAL A 207 4.64 -40.34 10.76
CA VAL A 207 5.45 -41.23 11.65
C VAL A 207 5.07 -42.71 11.47
N ALA A 208 4.49 -43.10 10.33
CA ALA A 208 4.13 -44.50 10.04
C ALA A 208 4.77 -45.08 8.76
N THR A 209 5.74 -44.39 8.17
CA THR A 209 6.52 -44.91 7.04
C THR A 209 7.99 -44.53 7.15
N THR A 210 8.66 -45.17 8.11
CA THR A 210 10.09 -45.50 8.10
C THR A 210 10.27 -46.78 8.86
#